data_AF-A0A2P6N3M1-F1
#
_entry.id   AF-A0A2P6N3M1-F1
#
_cell.length_a   1.000
_cell.length_b   1.000
_cell.length_c   1.000
_cell.angle_alpha   90.00
_cell.angle_beta   90.00
_cell.angle_gamma   90.00
#
_symmetry.space_group_name_H-M   'P 1'
#
loop_
_entity.id
_entity.type
_entity.pdbx_description
1 polymer ?
#
loop_
_entity_poly.entity_id
_entity_poly.type
_entity_poly.pdbx_seq_one_letter_code
_entity_poly.pdbx_strand_id
1 'polypeptide(L)'
;MRTTLFVVAMIAAVLAMDLSGKRPLWDGMKDYPLPSAAYKLQPAADSGNCKVEVCNDGKAISNTWVIYEDGPRILLCVCSNAFMNVSGMAYRQGQVPIAVRSSVATMTAGSNGKGGGAWTMFNDIAYFGDFVANVFLHESGHALDFAQGNMYGSMGLSGADQWHSAIDSSSCVPDPYAKTNEVEDWAQNTVLRYWAKVLGKAWDNDETSCMKNQLKYSMEALPERPAFDVKSSFRISPVNNKNLVLATLNDSTSDNSPVALVKISDRASQMWKIMPTAYDWHILCEGNSYKCLDNQRDNNVGKQAIITYRTAFISMQHRFISVGPNTYKIIQRTSGLALSVGCNGRPGDRPSYVRDGDDSCLKWTITNSKSSCDNSVGSELSSDATSTLYSDQQVLTSPDCNLRLVMQPDGNAVIYERNNRVRWASNSFCSGPNKLVMQPDGNLVVYDKNMGAYWSTGTYNRGVGPYKLNMDNNAKLTLRDSTGSVFTYSLFNDVYKRKTVRSSMKLSWCDLGKTENRYSKAQSFPGINSTNVGEVMAKVHNLAELSTLSLDKMVKLLGKKNGEALHHFMNHKGRVEFENAVE
;
A
#
# COMPACT_ATOMS: atom_id res chain seq x y z
N MET A 1 26.65 35.72 22.01
CA MET A 1 27.80 35.14 21.28
C MET A 1 27.73 33.62 21.50
N ARG A 2 27.72 32.78 20.45
CA ARG A 2 28.89 31.99 19.97
C ARG A 2 29.69 31.40 21.14
N THR A 3 29.92 30.09 21.30
CA THR A 3 30.13 28.97 20.33
C THR A 3 29.83 27.64 21.09
N THR A 4 29.62 26.42 20.56
CA THR A 4 29.86 25.78 19.24
C THR A 4 28.85 24.63 19.00
N LEU A 5 28.75 24.09 17.78
CA LEU A 5 28.18 22.77 17.48
C LEU A 5 28.98 21.65 18.19
N PHE A 6 28.34 20.78 18.98
CA PHE A 6 28.92 19.48 19.38
C PHE A 6 27.85 18.45 19.78
N VAL A 7 27.15 17.92 18.76
CA VAL A 7 26.83 16.48 18.72
C VAL A 7 27.27 16.01 17.34
N VAL A 8 28.58 15.76 17.22
CA VAL A 8 29.20 15.20 16.02
C VAL A 8 28.86 13.72 15.96
N ALA A 9 28.67 13.20 14.75
CA ALA A 9 28.49 11.78 14.48
C ALA A 9 29.55 10.93 15.19
N MET A 10 29.12 9.99 16.04
CA MET A 10 29.89 8.76 16.29
C MET A 10 29.48 7.70 15.25
N ILE A 11 29.66 8.05 13.98
CA ILE A 11 29.93 7.06 12.95
C ILE A 11 31.45 6.97 12.88
N ALA A 12 31.99 5.75 12.84
CA ALA A 12 33.44 5.57 12.69
C ALA A 12 33.93 6.33 11.45
N ALA A 13 35.11 6.95 11.54
CA ALA A 13 35.69 7.74 10.46
C ALA A 13 36.18 6.85 9.29
N VAL A 14 35.24 6.22 8.61
CA VAL A 14 35.33 5.94 7.18
C VAL A 14 35.32 7.31 6.49
N LEU A 15 36.21 7.53 5.54
CA LEU A 15 36.18 8.74 4.72
C LEU A 15 34.90 8.68 3.86
N ALA A 16 33.93 9.54 4.16
CA ALA A 16 32.72 9.68 3.36
C ALA A 16 33.11 9.96 1.90
N MET A 17 32.36 9.38 0.96
CA MET A 17 32.66 9.48 -0.46
C MET A 17 32.47 10.91 -0.98
N ASP A 18 33.41 11.39 -1.80
CA ASP A 18 33.25 12.69 -2.46
C ASP A 18 32.37 12.57 -3.71
N LEU A 19 31.09 12.90 -3.56
CA LEU A 19 30.11 12.94 -4.65
C LEU A 19 30.05 14.32 -5.34
N SER A 20 30.89 15.29 -4.97
CA SER A 20 30.84 16.67 -5.49
C SER A 20 31.03 16.77 -7.01
N GLY A 21 31.78 15.85 -7.61
CA GLY A 21 31.98 15.75 -9.07
C GLY A 21 30.81 15.11 -9.84
N LYS A 22 29.85 14.46 -9.17
CA LYS A 22 28.72 13.79 -9.82
C LYS A 22 27.67 14.80 -10.29
N ARG A 23 27.08 14.59 -11.46
CA ARG A 23 26.02 15.45 -12.03
C ARG A 23 24.65 15.06 -11.46
N PRO A 24 23.83 15.98 -10.91
CA PRO A 24 22.44 15.66 -10.56
C PRO A 24 21.59 15.41 -11.83
N LEU A 25 20.63 14.50 -11.75
CA LEU A 25 19.65 14.28 -12.84
C LEU A 25 18.54 15.33 -12.83
N TRP A 26 18.05 15.70 -11.66
CA TRP A 26 17.01 16.71 -11.46
C TRP A 26 17.43 17.71 -10.38
N ASP A 27 16.90 18.93 -10.41
CA ASP A 27 17.15 19.94 -9.35
C ASP A 27 16.54 19.56 -7.99
N GLY A 28 15.68 18.53 -7.97
CA GLY A 28 15.06 17.93 -6.81
C GLY A 28 13.95 16.96 -7.22
N MET A 29 13.76 15.87 -6.48
CA MET A 29 12.66 14.93 -6.75
C MET A 29 11.29 15.55 -6.42
N LYS A 30 10.46 15.72 -7.48
CA LYS A 30 9.06 16.15 -7.35
C LYS A 30 8.27 15.21 -6.44
N ASP A 31 7.26 15.76 -5.76
CA ASP A 31 6.31 14.95 -4.98
C ASP A 31 5.38 14.14 -5.89
N TYR A 32 5.11 12.89 -5.49
CA TYR A 32 4.14 12.02 -6.14
C TYR A 32 3.29 11.34 -5.07
N PRO A 33 1.99 11.64 -4.98
CA PRO A 33 1.12 11.05 -3.99
C PRO A 33 0.91 9.56 -4.29
N LEU A 34 1.61 8.70 -3.54
CA LEU A 34 1.38 7.26 -3.57
C LEU A 34 0.05 6.95 -2.85
N PRO A 35 -0.63 5.83 -3.15
CA PRO A 35 -1.71 5.37 -2.31
C PRO A 35 -1.17 5.01 -0.92
N SER A 36 -1.78 5.53 0.15
CA SER A 36 -1.52 5.04 1.50
C SER A 36 -2.05 3.62 1.63
N ALA A 37 -1.28 2.73 2.26
CA ALA A 37 -1.82 1.50 2.82
C ALA A 37 -2.93 1.82 3.84
N ALA A 38 -3.90 0.93 3.96
CA ALA A 38 -4.95 1.05 4.96
C ALA A 38 -4.40 0.78 6.37
N TYR A 39 -4.86 1.56 7.36
CA TYR A 39 -4.39 1.48 8.74
C TYR A 39 -5.49 1.74 9.75
N LYS A 40 -5.21 1.36 11.00
CA LYS A 40 -5.99 1.73 12.20
C LYS A 40 -5.09 2.46 13.19
N LEU A 41 -5.68 3.38 13.94
CA LEU A 41 -5.03 4.11 15.02
C LEU A 41 -5.52 3.56 16.36
N GLN A 42 -4.59 3.24 17.26
CA GLN A 42 -4.88 2.73 18.60
C GLN A 42 -4.03 3.48 19.64
N PRO A 43 -4.61 4.03 20.72
CA PRO A 43 -3.82 4.67 21.78
C PRO A 43 -2.71 3.77 22.32
N ALA A 44 -1.51 4.33 22.51
CA ALA A 44 -0.35 3.62 23.04
C ALA A 44 -0.18 3.95 24.53
N ALA A 45 -0.23 2.92 25.39
CA ALA A 45 0.15 3.05 26.80
C ALA A 45 1.67 3.21 26.98
N ASP A 46 2.46 2.65 26.05
CA ASP A 46 3.92 2.62 26.09
C ASP A 46 4.55 3.94 25.63
N SER A 47 4.56 4.94 26.50
CA SER A 47 5.23 6.23 26.24
C SER A 47 6.76 6.14 26.17
N GLY A 48 7.36 5.09 26.73
CA GLY A 48 8.81 4.97 26.94
C GLY A 48 9.65 4.84 25.67
N ASN A 49 9.04 4.53 24.52
CA ASN A 49 9.75 4.41 23.24
C ASN A 49 9.69 5.70 22.39
N CYS A 50 8.95 6.73 22.82
CA CYS A 50 8.96 8.01 22.14
C CYS A 50 10.29 8.74 22.31
N LYS A 51 10.80 9.35 21.23
CA LYS A 51 12.00 10.20 21.26
C LYS A 51 11.65 11.56 21.85
N VAL A 52 11.43 11.60 23.17
CA VAL A 52 11.00 12.81 23.88
C VAL A 52 12.01 13.96 23.82
N GLU A 53 13.27 13.68 23.48
CA GLU A 53 14.31 14.66 23.12
C GLU A 53 13.96 15.51 21.88
N VAL A 54 13.06 15.03 21.01
CA VAL A 54 12.49 15.76 19.87
C VAL A 54 11.48 16.83 20.33
N CYS A 55 10.96 16.74 21.56
CA CYS A 55 9.97 17.64 22.12
C CYS A 55 10.63 18.71 23.01
N ASN A 56 10.35 19.99 22.77
CA ASN A 56 10.79 21.11 23.62
C ASN A 56 10.52 20.88 25.11
N ASP A 57 9.34 20.35 25.43
CA ASP A 57 8.86 20.12 26.80
C ASP A 57 9.33 18.76 27.38
N GLY A 58 10.22 18.04 26.69
CA GLY A 58 10.68 16.71 27.10
C GLY A 58 9.58 15.63 27.17
N LYS A 59 8.45 15.86 26.48
CA LYS A 59 7.27 14.98 26.54
C LYS A 59 6.41 15.08 25.26
N ALA A 60 5.95 13.93 24.78
CA ALA A 60 4.91 13.84 23.75
C ALA A 60 3.50 14.02 24.37
N ILE A 61 2.64 14.78 23.69
CA ILE A 61 1.24 15.02 24.08
C ILE A 61 0.29 13.94 23.56
N SER A 62 0.70 13.15 22.58
CA SER A 62 -0.05 12.00 22.06
C SER A 62 0.89 10.89 21.63
N ASN A 63 0.58 9.66 22.06
CA ASN A 63 1.29 8.43 21.67
C ASN A 63 0.25 7.45 21.10
N THR A 64 0.40 7.08 19.83
CA THR A 64 -0.59 6.28 19.11
C THR A 64 0.10 5.23 18.24
N TRP A 65 -0.33 3.97 18.35
CA TRP A 65 0.03 2.93 17.40
C TRP A 65 -0.72 3.13 16.08
N VAL A 66 0.00 3.30 14.98
CA VAL A 66 -0.55 3.03 13.64
C VAL A 66 -0.29 1.56 13.29
N ILE A 67 -1.35 0.85 12.92
CA ILE A 67 -1.33 -0.58 12.57
C ILE A 67 -1.81 -0.69 11.12
N TYR A 68 -0.91 -1.02 10.20
CA TYR A 68 -1.25 -1.21 8.78
C TYR A 68 -1.80 -2.62 8.52
N GLU A 69 -2.78 -2.77 7.61
CA GLU A 69 -3.36 -4.08 7.26
C GLU A 69 -2.33 -5.10 6.77
N ASP A 70 -1.29 -4.61 6.08
CA ASP A 70 -0.19 -5.41 5.52
C ASP A 70 0.90 -5.73 6.56
N GLY A 71 0.74 -5.33 7.83
CA GLY A 71 1.49 -5.86 8.97
C GLY A 71 2.21 -4.84 9.86
N PRO A 72 2.91 -3.81 9.33
CA PRO A 72 3.73 -2.95 10.17
C PRO A 72 2.91 -2.23 11.25
N ARG A 73 3.48 -2.16 12.47
CA ARG A 73 2.91 -1.43 13.60
C ARG A 73 3.92 -0.43 14.14
N ILE A 74 3.70 0.85 13.87
CA ILE A 74 4.64 1.96 14.16
C ILE A 74 4.08 2.80 15.31
N LEU A 75 4.94 3.18 16.26
CA LEU A 75 4.58 4.11 17.33
C LEU A 75 4.69 5.55 16.80
N LEU A 76 3.59 6.29 16.87
CA LEU A 76 3.51 7.70 16.50
C LEU A 76 3.49 8.55 17.77
N CYS A 77 4.48 9.41 17.91
CA CYS A 77 4.63 10.33 19.03
C CYS A 77 4.50 11.77 18.51
N VAL A 78 3.64 12.57 19.13
CA VAL A 78 3.42 13.97 18.72
C VAL A 78 3.75 14.89 19.89
N CYS A 79 4.70 15.80 19.70
CA CYS A 79 5.09 16.81 20.67
C CYS A 79 4.10 17.99 20.71
N SER A 80 4.19 18.81 21.75
CA SER A 80 3.49 20.10 21.80
C SER A 80 3.85 20.99 20.60
N ASN A 81 2.83 21.60 19.99
CA ASN A 81 2.95 22.48 18.81
C ASN A 81 3.62 21.85 17.57
N ALA A 82 3.63 20.51 17.44
CA ALA A 82 4.20 19.83 16.27
C ALA A 82 3.46 20.18 14.97
N PHE A 83 4.19 20.26 13.86
CA PHE A 83 3.64 20.60 12.53
C PHE A 83 2.74 19.52 11.94
N MET A 84 2.94 18.25 12.31
CA MET A 84 2.13 17.12 11.88
C MET A 84 1.39 16.48 13.06
N ASN A 85 0.19 16.00 12.78
CA ASN A 85 -0.61 15.20 13.70
C ASN A 85 -0.52 13.70 13.37
N VAL A 86 -1.03 12.86 14.27
CA VAL A 86 -1.04 11.39 14.17
C VAL A 86 -1.61 10.91 12.82
N SER A 87 -2.74 11.46 12.37
CA SER A 87 -3.39 11.05 11.12
C SER A 87 -2.57 11.40 9.89
N GLY A 88 -1.92 12.58 9.87
CA GLY A 88 -1.01 12.99 8.82
C GLY A 88 0.21 12.06 8.73
N MET A 89 0.87 11.82 9.86
CA MET A 89 2.02 10.90 9.94
C MET A 89 1.66 9.47 9.50
N ALA A 90 0.51 8.96 9.92
CA ALA A 90 0.01 7.65 9.53
C ALA A 90 -0.28 7.57 8.01
N TYR A 91 -0.91 8.60 7.44
CA TYR A 91 -1.18 8.65 6.01
C TYR A 91 0.12 8.69 5.19
N ARG A 92 1.04 9.60 5.52
CA ARG A 92 2.32 9.76 4.80
C ARG A 92 3.20 8.52 4.91
N GLN A 93 3.32 7.93 6.09
CA GLN A 93 4.08 6.69 6.25
C GLN A 93 3.39 5.50 5.59
N GLY A 94 2.06 5.50 5.48
CA GLY A 94 1.31 4.51 4.70
C GLY A 94 1.63 4.55 3.20
N GLN A 95 2.12 5.67 2.67
CA GLN A 95 2.60 5.82 1.30
C GLN A 95 3.96 5.11 1.08
N VAL A 96 4.78 4.98 2.13
CA VAL A 96 6.07 4.27 2.10
C VAL A 96 5.82 2.76 1.90
N PRO A 97 6.36 2.12 0.84
CA PRO A 97 6.07 0.72 0.56
C PRO A 97 6.57 -0.24 1.65
N ILE A 98 5.83 -1.34 1.84
CA ILE A 98 5.95 -2.21 3.02
C ILE A 98 7.39 -2.64 3.35
N ALA A 99 8.21 -3.01 2.37
CA ALA A 99 9.56 -3.52 2.62
C ALA A 99 10.57 -2.46 3.13
N VAL A 100 10.19 -1.18 3.08
CA VAL A 100 10.93 -0.07 3.69
C VAL A 100 10.26 0.33 5.00
N ARG A 101 8.92 0.47 4.98
CA ARG A 101 8.10 0.79 6.17
C ARG A 101 8.20 -0.24 7.30
N SER A 102 8.49 -1.49 6.97
CA SER A 102 8.78 -2.58 7.91
C SER A 102 9.97 -2.30 8.82
N SER A 103 10.89 -1.44 8.40
CA SER A 103 12.13 -1.11 9.11
C SER A 103 11.98 0.10 10.04
N VAL A 104 10.91 0.88 9.89
CA VAL A 104 10.54 1.96 10.81
C VAL A 104 9.74 1.40 11.97
N ALA A 105 10.11 1.76 13.20
CA ALA A 105 9.43 1.36 14.43
C ALA A 105 8.75 2.53 15.14
N THR A 106 9.39 3.70 15.17
CA THR A 106 8.87 4.90 15.84
C THR A 106 8.99 6.11 14.92
N MET A 107 8.03 7.03 14.99
CA MET A 107 8.12 8.34 14.38
C MET A 107 7.68 9.41 15.38
N THR A 108 8.48 10.47 15.53
CA THR A 108 8.17 11.58 16.45
C THR A 108 8.04 12.90 15.67
N ALA A 109 6.90 13.57 15.78
CA ALA A 109 6.71 14.91 15.22
C ALA A 109 7.00 15.98 16.29
N GLY A 110 8.00 16.82 16.03
CA GLY A 110 8.49 17.88 16.92
C GLY A 110 8.14 19.30 16.45
N SER A 111 8.44 20.28 17.31
CA SER A 111 8.30 21.72 17.03
C SER A 111 9.63 22.50 17.11
N ASN A 112 10.69 21.87 17.62
CA ASN A 112 11.98 22.48 17.96
C ASN A 112 12.76 23.02 16.74
N GLY A 113 12.42 22.61 15.51
CA GLY A 113 13.22 22.85 14.30
C GLY A 113 12.73 23.95 13.35
N LYS A 114 11.79 24.83 13.76
CA LYS A 114 11.23 25.91 12.92
C LYS A 114 10.72 25.48 11.52
N GLY A 115 10.27 24.23 11.34
CA GLY A 115 9.78 23.72 10.06
C GLY A 115 10.84 23.08 9.15
N GLY A 116 12.12 23.03 9.55
CA GLY A 116 13.25 22.97 8.61
C GLY A 116 13.79 21.61 8.17
N GLY A 117 13.45 20.48 8.80
CA GLY A 117 14.03 19.19 8.41
C GLY A 117 13.46 17.96 9.14
N ALA A 118 14.03 16.80 8.81
CA ALA A 118 13.81 15.51 9.44
C ALA A 118 15.17 14.83 9.71
N TRP A 119 15.17 13.76 10.50
CA TRP A 119 16.30 12.85 10.63
C TRP A 119 15.86 11.44 11.00
N THR A 120 16.70 10.46 10.67
CA THR A 120 16.54 9.07 11.06
C THR A 120 17.76 8.56 11.80
N MET A 121 17.54 7.83 12.89
CA MET A 121 18.60 7.11 13.60
C MET A 121 18.08 5.72 13.98
N PHE A 122 18.82 4.68 13.60
CA PHE A 122 18.35 3.30 13.66
C PHE A 122 17.00 3.14 12.94
N ASN A 123 15.97 2.73 13.67
CA ASN A 123 14.60 2.46 13.23
C ASN A 123 13.61 3.56 13.67
N ASP A 124 14.13 4.71 14.14
CA ASP A 124 13.35 5.82 14.69
C ASP A 124 13.54 7.10 13.86
N ILE A 125 12.44 7.75 13.50
CA ILE A 125 12.44 8.98 12.67
C ILE A 125 11.92 10.17 13.47
N ALA A 126 12.51 11.34 13.30
CA ALA A 126 12.02 12.62 13.81
C ALA A 126 11.70 13.60 12.68
N TYR A 127 10.54 14.25 12.73
CA TYR A 127 10.11 15.26 11.77
C TYR A 127 9.85 16.61 12.45
N PHE A 128 10.42 17.69 11.92
CA PHE A 128 10.27 19.04 12.48
C PHE A 128 9.51 20.00 11.56
N GLY A 129 8.70 19.48 10.62
CA GLY A 129 7.88 20.20 9.64
C GLY A 129 6.76 19.31 9.09
N ASP A 130 5.85 19.85 8.26
CA ASP A 130 4.90 19.04 7.47
C ASP A 130 5.53 18.69 6.13
N PHE A 131 5.88 17.41 5.97
CA PHE A 131 6.60 16.91 4.82
C PHE A 131 5.74 16.03 3.93
N VAL A 132 6.08 16.03 2.63
CA VAL A 132 5.41 15.20 1.63
C VAL A 132 6.01 13.79 1.55
N ALA A 133 5.43 12.93 0.70
CA ALA A 133 5.69 11.49 0.74
C ALA A 133 7.15 11.13 0.42
N ASN A 134 7.85 11.97 -0.34
CA ASN A 134 9.26 11.79 -0.67
C ASN A 134 10.17 11.80 0.56
N VAL A 135 9.96 12.70 1.54
CA VAL A 135 10.76 12.75 2.78
C VAL A 135 10.46 11.54 3.65
N PHE A 136 9.20 11.15 3.81
CA PHE A 136 8.85 9.93 4.56
C PHE A 136 9.52 8.68 3.96
N LEU A 137 9.62 8.61 2.63
CA LEU A 137 10.27 7.54 1.91
C LEU A 137 11.80 7.57 2.01
N HIS A 138 12.39 8.78 1.98
CA HIS A 138 13.81 9.03 2.19
C HIS A 138 14.25 8.61 3.60
N GLU A 139 13.59 9.13 4.64
CA GLU A 139 13.85 8.79 6.05
C GLU A 139 13.62 7.30 6.33
N SER A 140 12.58 6.69 5.75
CA SER A 140 12.40 5.24 5.82
C SER A 140 13.52 4.46 5.10
N GLY A 141 14.14 5.05 4.08
CA GLY A 141 15.31 4.51 3.37
C GLY A 141 16.54 4.43 4.27
N HIS A 142 16.79 5.47 5.09
CA HIS A 142 17.78 5.44 6.18
C HIS A 142 17.44 4.37 7.22
N ALA A 143 16.17 4.26 7.64
CA ALA A 143 15.75 3.26 8.61
C ALA A 143 15.94 1.81 8.10
N LEU A 144 15.70 1.61 6.81
CA LEU A 144 16.00 0.36 6.13
C LEU A 144 17.50 0.06 6.11
N ASP A 145 18.34 1.05 5.83
CA ASP A 145 19.79 0.93 5.77
C ASP A 145 20.37 0.45 7.11
N PHE A 146 20.02 1.15 8.20
CA PHE A 146 20.34 0.72 9.57
C PHE A 146 19.82 -0.69 9.89
N ALA A 147 18.63 -1.06 9.41
CA ALA A 147 18.09 -2.41 9.61
C ALA A 147 18.89 -3.51 8.88
N GLN A 148 19.67 -3.16 7.84
CA GLN A 148 20.59 -4.08 7.16
C GLN A 148 21.98 -4.13 7.80
N GLY A 149 22.34 -3.09 8.56
CA GLY A 149 23.66 -2.89 9.13
C GLY A 149 23.94 -3.74 10.37
N ASN A 150 25.09 -3.45 11.00
CA ASN A 150 25.50 -4.13 12.22
C ASN A 150 24.95 -3.43 13.48
N MET A 151 25.06 -4.11 14.62
CA MET A 151 24.42 -3.72 15.88
C MET A 151 24.89 -2.40 16.50
N TYR A 152 25.95 -1.77 15.98
CA TYR A 152 26.49 -0.50 16.48
C TYR A 152 25.97 0.72 15.71
N GLY A 153 24.99 0.54 14.81
CA GLY A 153 24.51 1.63 13.95
C GLY A 153 25.43 1.88 12.77
N SER A 154 26.11 0.86 12.26
CA SER A 154 26.66 0.96 10.90
C SER A 154 25.50 0.97 9.92
N MET A 155 25.67 1.71 8.82
CA MET A 155 24.87 1.45 7.62
C MET A 155 25.20 0.06 7.07
N GLY A 156 24.24 -0.57 6.39
CA GLY A 156 24.38 -1.91 5.82
C GLY A 156 24.20 -1.99 4.31
N LEU A 157 23.54 -1.00 3.72
CA LEU A 157 23.35 -0.82 2.28
C LEU A 157 24.26 0.29 1.76
N SER A 158 24.17 1.52 2.30
CA SER A 158 25.07 2.59 1.86
C SER A 158 26.53 2.36 2.25
N GLY A 159 26.79 1.65 3.35
CA GLY A 159 28.15 1.28 3.76
C GLY A 159 28.74 0.06 3.04
N ALA A 160 28.06 -0.50 2.03
CA ALA A 160 28.49 -1.73 1.36
C ALA A 160 29.45 -1.45 0.18
N ASP A 161 30.50 -2.26 0.02
CA ASP A 161 31.46 -2.12 -1.09
C ASP A 161 30.78 -2.16 -2.47
N GLN A 162 29.69 -2.91 -2.62
CA GLN A 162 28.89 -2.96 -3.85
C GLN A 162 28.16 -1.63 -4.13
N TRP A 163 27.74 -0.90 -3.09
CA TRP A 163 27.14 0.42 -3.22
C TRP A 163 28.20 1.47 -3.59
N HIS A 164 29.33 1.49 -2.88
CA HIS A 164 30.45 2.37 -3.21
C HIS A 164 30.92 2.15 -4.67
N SER A 165 31.09 0.89 -5.09
CA SER A 165 31.42 0.53 -6.48
C SER A 165 30.36 0.99 -7.50
N ALA A 166 29.08 0.99 -7.11
CA ALA A 166 27.98 1.47 -7.94
C ALA A 166 27.99 3.00 -8.07
N ILE A 167 28.31 3.73 -6.99
CA ILE A 167 28.53 5.19 -7.02
C ILE A 167 29.74 5.51 -7.91
N ASP A 168 30.88 4.87 -7.71
CA ASP A 168 32.13 5.16 -8.43
C ASP A 168 31.96 5.00 -9.95
N SER A 169 31.32 3.91 -10.37
CA SER A 169 31.03 3.62 -11.78
C SER A 169 29.91 4.49 -12.40
N SER A 170 29.27 5.36 -11.62
CA SER A 170 28.23 6.28 -12.08
C SER A 170 28.80 7.69 -12.33
N SER A 171 28.29 8.39 -13.34
CA SER A 171 28.63 9.80 -13.61
C SER A 171 27.56 10.80 -13.10
N CYS A 172 26.43 10.29 -12.61
CA CYS A 172 25.33 11.08 -12.06
C CYS A 172 24.78 10.50 -10.75
N VAL A 173 23.93 11.30 -10.09
CA VAL A 173 23.17 10.98 -8.87
C VAL A 173 21.74 11.54 -9.02
N PRO A 174 20.74 11.13 -8.21
CA PRO A 174 19.35 11.58 -8.36
C PRO A 174 19.18 13.10 -8.41
N ASP A 175 19.67 13.81 -7.39
CA ASP A 175 19.50 15.26 -7.26
C ASP A 175 20.65 15.89 -6.43
N PRO A 176 20.70 17.23 -6.21
CA PRO A 176 21.79 17.85 -5.46
C PRO A 176 21.93 17.39 -4.02
N TYR A 177 20.85 16.89 -3.39
CA TYR A 177 20.89 16.46 -1.98
C TYR A 177 21.63 15.13 -1.82
N ALA A 178 21.46 14.22 -2.78
CA ALA A 178 22.22 12.97 -2.87
C ALA A 178 23.75 13.17 -2.88
N LYS A 179 24.25 14.35 -3.30
CA LYS A 179 25.69 14.65 -3.32
C LYS A 179 26.33 14.84 -1.94
N THR A 180 25.54 14.82 -0.87
CA THR A 180 26.00 15.11 0.50
C THR A 180 26.94 14.01 1.02
N ASN A 181 26.63 12.74 0.76
CA ASN A 181 27.45 11.54 1.01
C ASN A 181 26.74 10.30 0.43
N GLU A 182 27.38 9.14 0.50
CA GLU A 182 26.87 7.84 0.06
C GLU A 182 25.56 7.38 0.75
N VAL A 183 25.29 7.85 1.96
CA VAL A 183 24.09 7.53 2.75
C VAL A 183 22.88 8.32 2.24
N GLU A 184 23.05 9.62 1.99
CA GLU A 184 22.01 10.45 1.39
C GLU A 184 21.73 10.03 -0.06
N ASP A 185 22.75 9.63 -0.82
CA ASP A 185 22.56 9.06 -2.17
C ASP A 185 21.74 7.77 -2.13
N TRP A 186 21.96 6.89 -1.14
CA TRP A 186 21.15 5.68 -0.93
C TRP A 186 19.68 6.02 -0.62
N ALA A 187 19.44 6.94 0.31
CA ALA A 187 18.08 7.34 0.68
C ALA A 187 17.34 8.02 -0.49
N GLN A 188 18.03 8.84 -1.30
CA GLN A 188 17.47 9.42 -2.51
C GLN A 188 17.23 8.37 -3.62
N ASN A 189 18.11 7.38 -3.78
CA ASN A 189 17.87 6.25 -4.68
C ASN A 189 16.64 5.41 -4.26
N THR A 190 16.37 5.31 -2.95
CA THR A 190 15.13 4.69 -2.44
C THR A 190 13.90 5.45 -2.95
N VAL A 191 13.89 6.79 -2.89
CA VAL A 191 12.78 7.61 -3.45
C VAL A 191 12.65 7.41 -4.97
N LEU A 192 13.76 7.48 -5.70
CA LEU A 192 13.81 7.35 -7.15
C LEU A 192 13.27 5.98 -7.65
N ARG A 193 13.60 4.88 -6.97
CA ARG A 193 13.08 3.55 -7.34
C ARG A 193 11.55 3.51 -7.34
N TYR A 194 10.91 4.10 -6.33
CA TYR A 194 9.45 4.09 -6.25
C TYR A 194 8.79 5.11 -7.18
N TRP A 195 9.45 6.24 -7.46
CA TRP A 195 9.04 7.15 -8.53
C TRP A 195 8.92 6.43 -9.89
N ALA A 196 9.98 5.71 -10.30
CA ALA A 196 10.01 5.01 -11.58
C ALA A 196 8.89 3.96 -11.69
N LYS A 197 8.68 3.18 -10.62
CA LYS A 197 7.62 2.16 -10.52
C LYS A 197 6.22 2.76 -10.69
N VAL A 198 5.95 3.90 -10.07
CA VAL A 198 4.60 4.51 -10.01
C VAL A 198 4.21 5.18 -11.32
N LEU A 199 5.18 5.73 -12.06
CA LEU A 199 4.94 6.27 -13.39
C LEU A 199 4.94 5.21 -14.51
N GLY A 200 5.21 3.94 -14.20
CA GLY A 200 5.36 2.88 -15.20
C GLY A 200 6.50 3.15 -16.19
N LYS A 201 7.48 3.98 -15.81
CA LYS A 201 8.64 4.30 -16.63
C LYS A 201 9.69 3.20 -16.48
N ALA A 202 10.36 2.86 -17.58
CA ALA A 202 11.59 2.07 -17.51
C ALA A 202 12.62 2.84 -16.67
N TRP A 203 13.16 2.20 -15.62
CA TRP A 203 14.18 2.78 -14.74
C TRP A 203 15.58 2.75 -15.39
N ASP A 204 15.79 1.84 -16.35
CA ASP A 204 16.98 1.75 -17.22
C ASP A 204 16.61 2.38 -18.56
N ASN A 205 16.90 3.67 -18.71
CA ASN A 205 16.64 4.44 -19.92
C ASN A 205 17.76 5.47 -20.13
N ASP A 206 17.76 6.19 -21.25
CA ASP A 206 18.84 7.12 -21.58
C ASP A 206 19.04 8.24 -20.52
N GLU A 207 17.96 8.74 -19.91
CA GLU A 207 17.99 9.76 -18.83
C GLU A 207 18.74 9.26 -17.59
N THR A 208 18.57 7.99 -17.22
CA THR A 208 19.07 7.37 -15.98
C THR A 208 20.31 6.49 -16.17
N SER A 209 20.69 6.22 -17.42
CA SER A 209 21.80 5.36 -17.82
C SER A 209 23.13 5.64 -17.09
N CYS A 210 23.40 6.91 -16.77
CA CYS A 210 24.59 7.37 -16.07
C CYS A 210 24.70 6.94 -14.59
N MET A 211 23.63 6.38 -14.00
CA MET A 211 23.59 5.82 -12.64
C MET A 211 23.04 4.39 -12.60
N LYS A 212 23.08 3.68 -13.73
CA LYS A 212 22.50 2.33 -13.90
C LYS A 212 22.92 1.33 -12.81
N ASN A 213 24.15 1.41 -12.32
CA ASN A 213 24.66 0.49 -11.29
C ASN A 213 24.06 0.79 -9.90
N GLN A 214 23.86 2.07 -9.54
CA GLN A 214 23.15 2.44 -8.31
C GLN A 214 21.69 1.99 -8.36
N LEU A 215 21.03 2.18 -9.50
CA LEU A 215 19.66 1.72 -9.71
C LEU A 215 19.56 0.19 -9.62
N LYS A 216 20.48 -0.53 -10.26
CA LYS A 216 20.56 -1.99 -10.12
C LYS A 216 20.70 -2.42 -8.66
N TYR A 217 21.65 -1.85 -7.92
CA TYR A 217 21.87 -2.21 -6.52
C TYR A 217 20.66 -1.90 -5.64
N SER A 218 20.08 -0.69 -5.75
CA SER A 218 18.92 -0.30 -4.95
C SER A 218 17.67 -1.13 -5.28
N MET A 219 17.49 -1.54 -6.54
CA MET A 219 16.45 -2.50 -6.91
C MET A 219 16.70 -3.92 -6.41
N GLU A 220 17.95 -4.39 -6.40
CA GLU A 220 18.30 -5.70 -5.85
C GLU A 220 18.14 -5.72 -4.33
N ALA A 221 18.53 -4.66 -3.61
CA ALA A 221 18.39 -4.56 -2.16
C ALA A 221 16.91 -4.48 -1.70
N LEU A 222 16.06 -3.78 -2.46
CA LEU A 222 14.65 -3.58 -2.16
C LEU A 222 13.79 -4.65 -2.86
N PRO A 223 13.02 -5.50 -2.14
CA PRO A 223 12.26 -6.56 -2.80
C PRO A 223 11.14 -5.99 -3.69
N GLU A 224 10.86 -6.67 -4.81
CA GLU A 224 9.82 -6.27 -5.76
C GLU A 224 8.43 -6.83 -5.42
N ARG A 225 8.41 -8.04 -4.86
CA ARG A 225 7.22 -8.79 -4.44
C ARG A 225 7.52 -9.51 -3.12
N PRO A 226 6.64 -9.44 -2.10
CA PRO A 226 6.80 -10.25 -0.89
C PRO A 226 6.55 -11.73 -1.23
N ALA A 227 7.31 -12.64 -0.59
CA ALA A 227 7.14 -14.09 -0.78
C ALA A 227 5.81 -14.62 -0.19
N PHE A 228 5.17 -13.83 0.67
CA PHE A 228 3.91 -14.14 1.34
C PHE A 228 2.88 -13.04 1.08
N ASP A 229 1.59 -13.38 1.13
CA ASP A 229 0.52 -12.37 1.18
C ASP A 229 0.60 -11.60 2.50
N VAL A 230 1.11 -10.37 2.42
CA VAL A 230 1.32 -9.46 3.56
C VAL A 230 0.03 -9.09 4.30
N LYS A 231 -1.13 -9.14 3.62
CA LYS A 231 -2.43 -8.91 4.28
C LYS A 231 -2.90 -10.13 5.08
N SER A 232 -2.42 -11.33 4.77
CA SER A 232 -2.78 -12.53 5.53
C SER A 232 -2.01 -12.64 6.85
N SER A 233 -2.47 -13.55 7.70
CA SER A 233 -1.79 -14.00 8.91
C SER A 233 -1.53 -15.49 8.77
N PHE A 234 -0.48 -15.99 9.43
CA PHE A 234 0.01 -17.35 9.21
C PHE A 234 0.14 -18.13 10.51
N ARG A 235 -0.22 -19.42 10.48
CA ARG A 235 0.14 -20.40 11.50
C ARG A 235 1.35 -21.18 11.02
N ILE A 236 2.35 -21.31 11.90
CA ILE A 236 3.63 -21.96 11.60
C ILE A 236 3.69 -23.26 12.41
N SER A 237 3.56 -24.40 11.75
CA SER A 237 3.54 -25.74 12.37
C SER A 237 4.78 -26.53 11.98
N PRO A 238 5.40 -27.31 12.88
CA PRO A 238 6.50 -28.18 12.51
C PRO A 238 5.96 -29.38 11.70
N VAL A 239 6.70 -29.83 10.68
CA VAL A 239 6.20 -30.88 9.75
C VAL A 239 5.92 -32.20 10.45
N ASN A 240 6.68 -32.53 11.51
CA ASN A 240 6.51 -33.75 12.32
C ASN A 240 5.26 -33.73 13.21
N ASN A 241 4.67 -32.56 13.53
CA ASN A 241 3.43 -32.48 14.31
C ASN A 241 2.58 -31.26 13.95
N LYS A 242 1.76 -31.41 12.90
CA LYS A 242 0.86 -30.36 12.38
C LYS A 242 -0.32 -30.00 13.30
N ASN A 243 -0.51 -30.70 14.42
CA ASN A 243 -1.51 -30.36 15.42
C ASN A 243 -1.04 -29.26 16.40
N LEU A 244 0.24 -28.88 16.33
CA LEU A 244 0.85 -27.82 17.10
C LEU A 244 1.27 -26.65 16.20
N VAL A 245 1.37 -25.47 16.80
CA VAL A 245 1.82 -24.24 16.16
C VAL A 245 2.78 -23.48 17.06
N LEU A 246 3.66 -22.72 16.42
CA LEU A 246 4.54 -21.74 17.03
C LEU A 246 3.70 -20.61 17.65
N ALA A 247 3.92 -20.30 18.92
CA ALA A 247 3.26 -19.17 19.60
C ALA A 247 4.11 -18.61 20.74
N THR A 248 3.87 -17.35 21.10
CA THR A 248 4.41 -16.79 22.34
C THR A 248 3.84 -17.55 23.55
N LEU A 249 4.72 -18.00 24.45
CA LEU A 249 4.33 -18.75 25.63
C LEU A 249 3.45 -17.90 26.55
N ASN A 250 2.34 -18.49 27.02
CA ASN A 250 1.36 -17.87 27.92
C ASN A 250 0.75 -16.55 27.41
N ASP A 251 0.75 -16.31 26.09
CA ASP A 251 0.26 -15.07 25.47
C ASP A 251 0.92 -13.79 26.05
N SER A 252 2.16 -13.91 26.51
CA SER A 252 2.90 -12.78 27.09
C SER A 252 3.14 -11.67 26.07
N THR A 253 3.04 -10.42 26.52
CA THR A 253 3.36 -9.21 25.73
C THR A 253 4.72 -8.59 26.09
N SER A 254 5.44 -9.17 27.05
CA SER A 254 6.75 -8.68 27.52
C SER A 254 7.84 -8.88 26.48
N ASP A 255 8.90 -8.06 26.54
CA ASP A 255 10.11 -8.31 25.74
C ASP A 255 10.87 -9.52 26.26
N ASN A 256 11.54 -10.20 25.33
CA ASN A 256 12.29 -11.43 25.56
C ASN A 256 11.42 -12.63 25.97
N SER A 257 10.10 -12.53 25.78
CA SER A 257 9.18 -13.62 26.10
C SER A 257 9.43 -14.84 25.20
N PRO A 258 9.50 -16.05 25.77
CA PRO A 258 9.87 -17.24 25.02
C PRO A 258 8.75 -17.68 24.08
N VAL A 259 9.14 -18.22 22.93
CA VAL A 259 8.23 -18.89 22.00
C VAL A 259 8.19 -20.39 22.34
N ALA A 260 7.09 -21.07 22.03
CA ALA A 260 6.93 -22.52 22.21
C ALA A 260 5.92 -23.11 21.21
N LEU A 261 5.92 -24.44 21.08
CA LEU A 261 4.83 -25.17 20.45
C LEU A 261 3.61 -25.26 21.38
N VAL A 262 2.44 -24.86 20.88
CA VAL A 262 1.16 -24.96 21.58
C VAL A 262 0.12 -25.66 20.71
N LYS A 263 -0.95 -26.18 21.33
CA LYS A 263 -2.11 -26.70 20.58
C LYS A 263 -2.78 -25.56 19.81
N ILE A 264 -3.23 -25.85 18.59
CA ILE A 264 -3.93 -24.89 17.73
C ILE A 264 -5.19 -24.36 18.42
N SER A 265 -5.34 -23.03 18.39
CA SER A 265 -6.51 -22.26 18.83
C SER A 265 -6.55 -20.93 18.08
N ASP A 266 -7.59 -20.12 18.28
CA ASP A 266 -7.74 -18.80 17.64
C ASP A 266 -7.11 -17.65 18.44
N ARG A 267 -6.17 -17.96 19.36
CA ARG A 267 -5.39 -16.95 20.08
C ARG A 267 -4.46 -16.19 19.14
N ALA A 268 -4.41 -14.87 19.29
CA ALA A 268 -3.60 -13.97 18.46
C ALA A 268 -2.08 -14.28 18.52
N SER A 269 -1.61 -14.83 19.64
CA SER A 269 -0.22 -15.28 19.85
C SER A 269 0.23 -16.42 18.91
N GLN A 270 -0.71 -17.12 18.28
CA GLN A 270 -0.44 -18.20 17.31
C GLN A 270 -0.43 -17.70 15.86
N MET A 271 -0.67 -16.40 15.65
CA MET A 271 -0.93 -15.78 14.34
C MET A 271 0.24 -14.87 13.99
N TRP A 272 1.00 -15.22 12.96
CA TRP A 272 2.23 -14.52 12.59
C TRP A 272 2.03 -13.71 11.31
N LYS A 273 2.39 -12.43 11.36
CA LYS A 273 2.63 -11.59 10.20
C LYS A 273 4.05 -11.82 9.70
N ILE A 274 4.18 -12.18 8.42
CA ILE A 274 5.47 -12.33 7.74
C ILE A 274 5.63 -11.13 6.82
N MET A 275 6.50 -10.19 7.21
CA MET A 275 6.70 -8.92 6.50
C MET A 275 8.08 -8.88 5.83
N PRO A 276 8.21 -8.45 4.56
CA PRO A 276 9.51 -8.24 3.94
C PRO A 276 10.26 -7.09 4.64
N THR A 277 11.59 -7.15 4.68
CA THR A 277 12.48 -6.11 5.23
C THR A 277 13.73 -5.84 4.38
N ALA A 278 14.03 -6.71 3.42
CA ALA A 278 15.03 -6.55 2.37
C ALA A 278 14.87 -7.69 1.36
N TYR A 279 15.78 -7.81 0.39
CA TYR A 279 15.79 -8.89 -0.60
C TYR A 279 15.71 -10.29 0.02
N ASP A 280 14.55 -10.93 -0.12
CA ASP A 280 14.22 -12.26 0.41
C ASP A 280 14.33 -12.40 1.95
N TRP A 281 14.47 -11.29 2.67
CA TRP A 281 14.56 -11.26 4.13
C TRP A 281 13.27 -10.72 4.76
N HIS A 282 12.79 -11.43 5.77
CA HIS A 282 11.47 -11.21 6.35
C HIS A 282 11.52 -11.21 7.88
N ILE A 283 10.73 -10.36 8.53
CA ILE A 283 10.49 -10.42 9.98
C ILE A 283 9.17 -11.18 10.24
N LEU A 284 9.17 -11.97 11.32
CA LEU A 284 8.01 -12.72 11.77
C LEU A 284 7.49 -12.06 13.05
N CYS A 285 6.31 -11.45 13.03
CA CYS A 285 5.77 -10.74 14.20
C CYS A 285 4.40 -11.29 14.59
N GLU A 286 4.18 -11.52 15.88
CA GLU A 286 3.01 -12.25 16.39
C GLU A 286 1.83 -11.32 16.72
N GLY A 287 0.60 -11.79 16.51
CA GLY A 287 -0.60 -10.94 16.45
C GLY A 287 -1.13 -10.40 17.79
N ASN A 288 -0.61 -10.85 18.93
CA ASN A 288 -1.01 -10.38 20.26
C ASN A 288 -0.26 -9.09 20.63
N SER A 289 1.07 -9.12 20.71
CA SER A 289 1.92 -7.98 21.06
C SER A 289 2.59 -7.27 19.89
N TYR A 290 2.53 -7.85 18.67
CA TYR A 290 3.20 -7.35 17.45
C TYR A 290 4.74 -7.31 17.55
N LYS A 291 5.29 -7.97 18.57
CA LYS A 291 6.72 -8.22 18.74
C LYS A 291 7.18 -9.32 17.79
N CYS A 292 8.46 -9.29 17.44
CA CYS A 292 9.00 -10.09 16.36
C CYS A 292 9.97 -11.15 16.87
N LEU A 293 10.02 -12.27 16.16
CA LEU A 293 10.92 -13.39 16.42
C LEU A 293 12.38 -12.93 16.29
N ASP A 294 13.17 -13.15 17.33
CA ASP A 294 14.54 -12.65 17.45
C ASP A 294 15.44 -13.72 18.09
N ASN A 295 16.72 -13.72 17.73
CA ASN A 295 17.77 -14.47 18.44
C ASN A 295 18.63 -13.57 19.34
N GLN A 296 18.30 -12.28 19.48
CA GLN A 296 19.05 -11.26 20.21
C GLN A 296 20.52 -11.10 19.76
N ARG A 297 20.83 -11.42 18.50
CA ARG A 297 22.21 -11.43 17.94
C ARG A 297 23.09 -12.55 18.52
N ASP A 298 22.51 -13.53 19.19
CA ASP A 298 23.20 -14.71 19.71
C ASP A 298 23.31 -15.78 18.63
N ASN A 299 24.52 -15.92 18.07
CA ASN A 299 24.83 -16.84 16.99
C ASN A 299 25.17 -18.26 17.46
N ASN A 300 25.01 -18.57 18.77
CA ASN A 300 25.27 -19.91 19.29
C ASN A 300 24.22 -20.93 18.85
N VAL A 301 24.68 -22.14 18.50
CA VAL A 301 23.83 -23.30 18.25
C VAL A 301 23.04 -23.62 19.52
N GLY A 302 21.72 -23.72 19.41
CA GLY A 302 20.81 -23.99 20.53
C GLY A 302 20.20 -22.74 21.19
N LYS A 303 20.53 -21.52 20.72
CA LYS A 303 19.84 -20.29 21.18
C LYS A 303 18.34 -20.43 20.98
N GLN A 304 17.56 -20.34 22.05
CA GLN A 304 16.09 -20.32 21.99
C GLN A 304 15.59 -19.03 21.34
N ALA A 305 14.58 -19.15 20.47
CA ALA A 305 13.92 -18.00 19.86
C ALA A 305 12.89 -17.39 20.82
N ILE A 306 12.83 -16.06 20.81
CA ILE A 306 11.99 -15.25 21.68
C ILE A 306 11.31 -14.15 20.86
N ILE A 307 10.37 -13.42 21.47
CA ILE A 307 9.82 -12.19 20.88
C ILE A 307 10.43 -10.92 21.50
N THR A 308 10.71 -9.92 20.69
CA THR A 308 11.23 -8.61 21.11
C THR A 308 10.59 -7.47 20.31
N TYR A 309 10.66 -6.24 20.85
CA TYR A 309 10.23 -5.02 20.18
C TYR A 309 10.73 -4.93 18.73
N ARG A 310 9.84 -4.63 17.78
CA ARG A 310 10.15 -4.62 16.33
C ARG A 310 11.19 -3.55 15.98
N THR A 311 12.46 -3.93 15.91
CA THR A 311 13.54 -3.07 15.39
C THR A 311 13.89 -3.37 13.93
N ALA A 312 13.47 -4.54 13.42
CA ALA A 312 13.80 -5.06 12.09
C ALA A 312 15.29 -5.23 11.78
N PHE A 313 16.20 -5.07 12.75
CA PHE A 313 17.62 -5.41 12.58
C PHE A 313 17.81 -6.83 12.07
N ILE A 314 18.98 -7.09 11.48
CA ILE A 314 19.37 -8.41 10.95
C ILE A 314 19.15 -9.60 11.91
N SER A 315 19.07 -9.42 13.24
CA SER A 315 18.73 -10.49 14.21
C SER A 315 17.25 -10.86 14.30
N MET A 316 16.36 -10.14 13.60
CA MET A 316 14.95 -10.50 13.45
C MET A 316 14.64 -11.08 12.06
N GLN A 317 15.61 -11.01 11.14
CA GLN A 317 15.39 -11.24 9.72
C GLN A 317 15.68 -12.69 9.33
N HIS A 318 14.67 -13.32 8.75
CA HIS A 318 14.69 -14.72 8.35
C HIS A 318 14.44 -14.88 6.86
N ARG A 319 15.07 -15.88 6.26
CA ARG A 319 14.83 -16.34 4.89
C ARG A 319 14.00 -17.63 4.92
N PHE A 320 13.04 -17.74 4.02
CA PHE A 320 12.14 -18.88 3.90
C PHE A 320 12.54 -19.74 2.69
N ILE A 321 13.36 -20.76 2.91
CA ILE A 321 13.78 -21.68 1.84
C ILE A 321 12.66 -22.69 1.61
N SER A 322 11.96 -22.58 0.49
CA SER A 322 10.93 -23.54 0.09
C SER A 322 11.54 -24.92 -0.16
N VAL A 323 10.99 -25.95 0.49
CA VAL A 323 11.36 -27.36 0.34
C VAL A 323 10.17 -28.25 -0.03
N GLY A 324 9.02 -27.65 -0.35
CA GLY A 324 7.80 -28.32 -0.77
C GLY A 324 6.57 -27.41 -0.67
N PRO A 325 5.38 -27.89 -1.08
CA PRO A 325 4.14 -27.11 -1.00
C PRO A 325 3.89 -26.59 0.43
N ASN A 326 3.81 -25.26 0.58
CA ASN A 326 3.65 -24.56 1.86
C ASN A 326 4.65 -24.98 2.95
N THR A 327 5.82 -25.53 2.58
CA THR A 327 6.79 -26.12 3.51
C THR A 327 8.16 -25.51 3.31
N TYR A 328 8.72 -24.97 4.40
CA TYR A 328 9.90 -24.12 4.37
C TYR A 328 10.91 -24.51 5.47
N LYS A 329 12.20 -24.29 5.20
CA LYS A 329 13.20 -24.07 6.26
C LYS A 329 13.24 -22.56 6.56
N ILE A 330 13.34 -22.20 7.83
CA ILE A 330 13.38 -20.80 8.29
C ILE A 330 14.81 -20.55 8.76
N ILE A 331 15.60 -19.79 7.99
CA ILE A 331 17.02 -19.56 8.22
C ILE A 331 17.25 -18.15 8.73
N GLN A 332 17.98 -18.02 9.83
CA GLN A 332 18.27 -16.74 10.50
C GLN A 332 19.42 -15.99 9.82
N ARG A 333 19.27 -14.68 9.59
CA ARG A 333 20.25 -13.88 8.84
C ARG A 333 21.62 -13.73 9.52
N THR A 334 21.68 -13.47 10.83
CA THR A 334 22.97 -13.22 11.51
C THR A 334 23.85 -14.46 11.67
N SER A 335 23.23 -15.63 11.77
CA SER A 335 23.90 -16.87 12.19
C SER A 335 23.94 -17.94 11.09
N GLY A 336 23.10 -17.82 10.06
CA GLY A 336 22.88 -18.88 9.06
C GLY A 336 22.22 -20.15 9.63
N LEU A 337 21.75 -20.11 10.88
CA LEU A 337 21.17 -21.26 11.57
C LEU A 337 19.68 -21.41 11.24
N ALA A 338 19.22 -22.67 11.19
CA ALA A 338 17.83 -23.02 10.95
C ALA A 338 17.01 -23.04 12.25
N LEU A 339 15.79 -22.50 12.23
CA LEU A 339 14.84 -22.61 13.34
C LEU A 339 14.34 -24.05 13.46
N SER A 340 14.44 -24.66 14.65
CA SER A 340 13.99 -26.02 14.92
C SER A 340 13.43 -26.18 16.33
N VAL A 341 12.48 -27.11 16.50
CA VAL A 341 11.94 -27.59 17.78
C VAL A 341 12.47 -28.99 18.14
N GLY A 342 13.50 -29.45 17.41
CA GLY A 342 13.93 -30.84 17.45
C GLY A 342 12.87 -31.80 16.88
N CYS A 343 13.19 -33.10 16.93
CA CYS A 343 12.40 -34.12 16.25
C CYS A 343 11.17 -34.61 17.02
N ASN A 344 11.00 -34.20 18.28
CA ASN A 344 9.92 -34.66 19.14
C ASN A 344 8.59 -33.93 18.90
N GLY A 345 8.61 -32.62 18.61
CA GLY A 345 7.42 -31.83 18.28
C GLY A 345 6.31 -31.91 19.34
N ARG A 346 6.65 -31.75 20.63
CA ARG A 346 5.74 -31.87 21.77
C ARG A 346 5.19 -30.51 22.22
N PRO A 347 4.02 -30.45 22.88
CA PRO A 347 3.53 -29.22 23.49
C PRO A 347 4.53 -28.71 24.53
N GLY A 348 4.88 -27.42 24.46
CA GLY A 348 5.87 -26.78 25.32
C GLY A 348 7.31 -26.82 24.79
N ASP A 349 7.61 -27.61 23.74
CA ASP A 349 8.93 -27.60 23.10
C ASP A 349 9.24 -26.19 22.58
N ARG A 350 10.42 -25.66 22.94
CA ARG A 350 10.85 -24.32 22.55
C ARG A 350 11.68 -24.36 21.26
N PRO A 351 11.40 -23.49 20.29
CA PRO A 351 12.21 -23.37 19.09
C PRO A 351 13.60 -22.82 19.45
N SER A 352 14.61 -23.32 18.76
CA SER A 352 16.00 -22.86 18.85
C SER A 352 16.68 -22.85 17.48
N TYR A 353 17.74 -22.08 17.36
CA TYR A 353 18.52 -21.97 16.12
C TYR A 353 19.63 -23.04 16.11
N VAL A 354 19.59 -23.94 15.13
CA VAL A 354 20.50 -25.09 15.01
C VAL A 354 21.18 -25.12 13.64
N ARG A 355 22.20 -25.97 13.46
CA ARG A 355 22.87 -26.11 12.15
C ARG A 355 21.86 -26.54 11.09
N ASP A 356 21.92 -25.91 9.91
CA ASP A 356 21.05 -26.27 8.80
C ASP A 356 21.40 -27.66 8.22
N GLY A 357 20.43 -28.27 7.55
CA GLY A 357 20.51 -29.60 6.94
C GLY A 357 19.19 -29.99 6.30
N ASP A 358 18.98 -31.29 6.07
CA ASP A 358 17.81 -31.80 5.34
C ASP A 358 16.79 -32.55 6.20
N ASP A 359 16.96 -32.55 7.53
CA ASP A 359 16.03 -33.23 8.45
C ASP A 359 14.62 -32.61 8.40
N SER A 360 13.61 -33.47 8.47
CA SER A 360 12.22 -33.13 8.79
C SER A 360 12.06 -32.15 9.96
N CYS A 361 12.95 -32.23 10.96
CA CYS A 361 12.91 -31.43 12.19
C CYS A 361 13.28 -29.95 11.98
N LEU A 362 13.77 -29.59 10.79
CA LEU A 362 14.07 -28.21 10.35
C LEU A 362 12.94 -27.62 9.48
N LYS A 363 11.90 -28.40 9.17
CA LYS A 363 10.88 -28.07 8.17
C LYS A 363 9.58 -27.65 8.84
N TRP A 364 9.03 -26.53 8.36
CA TRP A 364 7.85 -25.89 8.88
C TRP A 364 6.78 -25.80 7.80
N THR A 365 5.56 -26.24 8.10
CA THR A 365 4.39 -25.96 7.28
C THR A 365 3.83 -24.59 7.68
N ILE A 366 3.74 -23.68 6.72
CA ILE A 366 3.19 -22.33 6.91
C ILE A 366 1.81 -22.30 6.25
N THR A 367 0.77 -22.10 7.06
CA THR A 367 -0.62 -22.08 6.58
C THR A 367 -1.25 -20.71 6.77
N ASN A 368 -1.97 -20.23 5.76
CA ASN A 368 -2.77 -19.03 5.87
C ASN A 368 -3.94 -19.30 6.83
N SER A 369 -4.05 -18.53 7.90
CA SER A 369 -5.04 -18.75 8.96
C SER A 369 -6.39 -18.13 8.63
N LYS A 370 -7.07 -18.67 7.60
CA LYS A 370 -8.42 -18.26 7.19
C LYS A 370 -9.44 -19.40 7.26
N SER A 371 -9.99 -19.58 8.47
CA SER A 371 -11.33 -20.16 8.69
C SER A 371 -12.32 -19.15 9.29
N SER A 372 -11.88 -17.93 9.60
CA SER A 372 -12.73 -16.77 9.83
C SER A 372 -12.37 -15.66 8.85
N CYS A 373 -13.39 -14.98 8.32
CA CYS A 373 -13.20 -13.73 7.60
C CYS A 373 -12.69 -12.68 8.57
N ASP A 374 -11.52 -12.12 8.27
CA ASP A 374 -11.14 -10.87 8.90
C ASP A 374 -11.96 -9.74 8.25
N ASN A 375 -13.04 -9.35 8.92
CA ASN A 375 -13.88 -8.22 8.55
C ASN A 375 -13.16 -6.86 8.76
N SER A 376 -11.83 -6.85 8.98
CA SER A 376 -11.01 -5.65 8.98
C SER A 376 -10.69 -5.10 7.58
N VAL A 377 -10.79 -5.92 6.52
CA VAL A 377 -10.62 -5.43 5.14
C VAL A 377 -11.82 -4.56 4.81
N GLY A 378 -11.57 -3.26 4.58
CA GLY A 378 -12.57 -2.20 4.36
C GLY A 378 -13.98 -2.68 3.97
N SER A 379 -14.92 -2.60 4.91
CA SER A 379 -16.35 -2.64 4.60
C SER A 379 -16.88 -1.26 4.19
N GLU A 380 -16.03 -0.22 4.26
CA GLU A 380 -16.39 1.19 4.14
C GLU A 380 -15.38 1.98 3.28
N LEU A 381 -15.88 2.77 2.32
CA LEU A 381 -15.15 3.87 1.64
C LEU A 381 -15.63 5.18 2.28
N SER A 382 -14.80 5.85 3.07
CA SER A 382 -15.24 6.97 3.93
C SER A 382 -14.73 8.33 3.47
N SER A 383 -15.50 9.39 3.70
CA SER A 383 -15.15 10.78 3.31
C SER A 383 -14.24 11.51 4.31
N ASP A 384 -13.98 10.92 5.49
CA ASP A 384 -13.02 11.40 6.51
C ASP A 384 -11.71 10.60 6.54
N ALA A 385 -11.66 9.45 5.87
CA ALA A 385 -10.51 8.55 5.86
C ALA A 385 -10.15 8.12 4.44
N THR A 386 -9.11 8.76 3.88
CA THR A 386 -8.01 8.26 3.00
C THR A 386 -8.30 7.24 1.88
N SER A 387 -9.55 6.88 1.63
CA SER A 387 -9.96 5.72 0.84
C SER A 387 -10.38 6.19 -0.54
N THR A 388 -9.37 6.51 -1.33
CA THR A 388 -9.46 6.55 -2.78
C THR A 388 -9.07 5.18 -3.31
N LEU A 389 -9.99 4.52 -4.01
CA LEU A 389 -9.76 3.25 -4.68
C LEU A 389 -9.07 3.55 -6.04
N TYR A 390 -7.75 3.41 -6.09
CA TYR A 390 -6.96 3.56 -7.31
C TYR A 390 -6.99 2.29 -8.18
N SER A 391 -6.53 2.37 -9.43
CA SER A 391 -6.27 1.22 -10.31
C SER A 391 -5.60 0.04 -9.58
N ASP A 392 -6.05 -1.17 -9.89
CA ASP A 392 -5.62 -2.47 -9.34
C ASP A 392 -5.88 -2.70 -7.85
N GLN A 393 -6.46 -1.72 -7.15
CA GLN A 393 -6.79 -1.88 -5.74
C GLN A 393 -8.12 -2.59 -5.55
N GLN A 394 -8.26 -3.22 -4.37
CA GLN A 394 -9.51 -3.73 -3.82
C GLN A 394 -9.77 -2.97 -2.52
N VAL A 395 -10.95 -2.35 -2.39
CA VAL A 395 -11.28 -1.54 -1.20
C VAL A 395 -12.52 -2.03 -0.47
N LEU A 396 -13.54 -2.56 -1.15
CA LEU A 396 -14.70 -3.15 -0.47
C LEU A 396 -14.73 -4.67 -0.59
N THR A 397 -14.90 -5.34 0.54
CA THR A 397 -15.12 -6.80 0.62
C THR A 397 -16.46 -7.05 1.31
N SER A 398 -17.23 -8.05 0.88
CA SER A 398 -18.47 -8.39 1.59
C SER A 398 -18.18 -9.00 2.96
N PRO A 399 -19.06 -8.84 3.97
CA PRO A 399 -18.92 -9.47 5.29
C PRO A 399 -18.72 -11.00 5.33
N ASP A 400 -18.98 -11.71 4.22
CA ASP A 400 -18.72 -13.15 4.04
C ASP A 400 -17.48 -13.48 3.18
N CYS A 401 -16.71 -12.46 2.78
CA CYS A 401 -15.57 -12.53 1.86
C CYS A 401 -15.84 -13.14 0.47
N ASN A 402 -17.10 -13.36 0.07
CA ASN A 402 -17.40 -13.94 -1.24
C ASN A 402 -17.31 -12.92 -2.38
N LEU A 403 -17.40 -11.62 -2.08
CA LEU A 403 -17.43 -10.53 -3.06
C LEU A 403 -16.34 -9.49 -2.79
N ARG A 404 -15.79 -8.91 -3.86
CA ARG A 404 -14.81 -7.82 -3.82
C ARG A 404 -15.09 -6.74 -4.86
N LEU A 405 -15.08 -5.47 -4.47
CA LEU A 405 -15.07 -4.31 -5.38
C LEU A 405 -13.63 -3.92 -5.70
N VAL A 406 -13.33 -3.81 -6.99
CA VAL A 406 -12.01 -3.57 -7.58
C VAL A 406 -12.11 -2.42 -8.57
N MET A 407 -11.13 -1.53 -8.63
CA MET A 407 -11.00 -0.58 -9.74
C MET A 407 -9.96 -1.12 -10.74
N GLN A 408 -10.39 -1.41 -11.96
CA GLN A 408 -9.55 -1.99 -13.00
C GLN A 408 -8.65 -0.93 -13.67
N PRO A 409 -7.51 -1.33 -14.28
CA PRO A 409 -6.62 -0.44 -15.02
C PRO A 409 -7.23 0.29 -16.21
N ASP A 410 -8.25 -0.29 -16.83
CA ASP A 410 -9.01 0.31 -17.93
C ASP A 410 -9.91 1.49 -17.47
N GLY A 411 -10.07 1.66 -16.16
CA GLY A 411 -10.86 2.70 -15.52
C GLY A 411 -12.25 2.25 -15.06
N ASN A 412 -12.54 0.95 -15.02
CA ASN A 412 -13.83 0.37 -14.63
C ASN A 412 -13.86 -0.16 -13.18
N ALA A 413 -14.84 0.27 -12.38
CA ALA A 413 -15.12 -0.35 -11.08
C ALA A 413 -15.95 -1.63 -11.26
N VAL A 414 -15.51 -2.76 -10.68
CA VAL A 414 -16.09 -4.10 -10.89
C VAL A 414 -16.22 -4.86 -9.58
N ILE A 415 -17.37 -5.51 -9.38
CA ILE A 415 -17.57 -6.47 -8.29
C ILE A 415 -17.32 -7.89 -8.83
N TYR A 416 -16.41 -8.61 -8.19
CA TYR A 416 -16.08 -10.00 -8.47
C TYR A 416 -16.53 -10.93 -7.34
N GLU A 417 -16.91 -12.16 -7.69
CA GLU A 417 -16.89 -13.30 -6.78
C GLU A 417 -15.45 -13.78 -6.50
N ARG A 418 -15.24 -14.53 -5.42
CA ARG A 418 -13.95 -15.15 -5.04
C ARG A 418 -13.32 -16.04 -6.13
N ASN A 419 -14.12 -16.58 -7.04
CA ASN A 419 -13.71 -17.36 -8.22
C ASN A 419 -13.36 -16.47 -9.45
N ASN A 420 -13.28 -15.15 -9.29
CA ASN A 420 -13.11 -14.13 -10.34
C ASN A 420 -14.26 -14.01 -11.36
N ARG A 421 -15.44 -14.58 -11.09
CA ARG A 421 -16.64 -14.29 -11.88
C ARG A 421 -17.11 -12.87 -11.62
N VAL A 422 -17.29 -12.09 -12.69
CA VAL A 422 -17.88 -10.74 -12.61
C VAL A 422 -19.35 -10.84 -12.19
N ARG A 423 -19.73 -10.02 -11.20
CA ARG A 423 -21.11 -9.85 -10.74
C ARG A 423 -21.73 -8.54 -11.18
N TRP A 424 -20.93 -7.47 -11.23
CA TRP A 424 -21.35 -6.15 -11.70
C TRP A 424 -20.14 -5.35 -12.19
N ALA A 425 -20.35 -4.41 -13.11
CA ALA A 425 -19.35 -3.47 -13.59
C ALA A 425 -19.95 -2.07 -13.85
N SER A 426 -19.18 -1.02 -13.57
CA SER A 426 -19.54 0.39 -13.79
C SER A 426 -19.62 0.79 -15.26
N ASN A 427 -18.93 0.04 -16.13
CA ASN A 427 -18.76 0.31 -17.55
C ASN A 427 -18.03 1.63 -17.85
N SER A 428 -17.17 2.11 -16.93
CA SER A 428 -16.33 3.31 -17.12
C SER A 428 -14.95 3.04 -17.77
N PHE A 429 -14.80 1.94 -18.51
CA PHE A 429 -13.54 1.52 -19.17
C PHE A 429 -13.17 2.43 -20.36
N CYS A 430 -12.37 3.49 -20.16
CA CYS A 430 -11.98 4.36 -21.28
C CYS A 430 -10.63 5.10 -21.13
N SER A 431 -10.01 5.07 -19.95
CA SER A 431 -8.74 5.76 -19.69
C SER A 431 -8.11 5.21 -18.42
N GLY A 432 -6.85 4.75 -18.50
CA GLY A 432 -6.10 4.36 -17.31
C GLY A 432 -5.17 5.46 -16.80
N PRO A 433 -4.81 5.45 -15.51
CA PRO A 433 -5.56 4.87 -14.39
C PRO A 433 -6.61 5.87 -13.86
N ASN A 434 -7.85 5.42 -13.70
CA ASN A 434 -8.89 6.17 -13.01
C ASN A 434 -8.93 5.78 -11.51
N LYS A 435 -9.58 6.60 -10.66
CA LYS A 435 -9.70 6.39 -9.21
C LYS A 435 -11.09 6.71 -8.67
N LEU A 436 -11.66 5.85 -7.82
CA LEU A 436 -12.97 6.04 -7.19
C LEU A 436 -12.80 6.67 -5.79
N VAL A 437 -13.47 7.80 -5.54
CA VAL A 437 -13.29 8.65 -4.35
C VAL A 437 -14.64 8.91 -3.68
N MET A 438 -14.73 8.70 -2.37
CA MET A 438 -15.84 9.24 -1.56
C MET A 438 -15.50 10.68 -1.16
N GLN A 439 -16.22 11.66 -1.71
CA GLN A 439 -15.94 13.08 -1.51
C GLN A 439 -16.50 13.59 -0.15
N PRO A 440 -15.88 14.63 0.45
CA PRO A 440 -16.36 15.28 1.68
C PRO A 440 -17.76 15.92 1.60
N ASP A 441 -18.34 16.02 0.41
CA ASP A 441 -19.70 16.55 0.16
C ASP A 441 -20.77 15.45 0.06
N GLY A 442 -20.42 14.17 0.18
CA GLY A 442 -21.36 13.04 0.10
C GLY A 442 -21.52 12.43 -1.29
N ASN A 443 -20.73 12.88 -2.27
CA ASN A 443 -20.71 12.36 -3.63
C ASN A 443 -19.61 11.29 -3.83
N LEU A 444 -19.91 10.25 -4.60
CA LEU A 444 -18.95 9.19 -4.93
C LEU A 444 -18.56 9.35 -6.42
N VAL A 445 -17.27 9.54 -6.70
CA VAL A 445 -16.78 9.99 -8.02
C VAL A 445 -15.66 9.10 -8.53
N VAL A 446 -15.73 8.70 -9.81
CA VAL A 446 -14.57 8.20 -10.56
C VAL A 446 -13.89 9.39 -11.24
N TYR A 447 -12.64 9.62 -10.88
CA TYR A 447 -11.76 10.60 -11.51
C TYR A 447 -10.79 9.94 -12.49
N ASP A 448 -10.38 10.67 -13.52
CA ASP A 448 -9.23 10.31 -14.35
C ASP A 448 -7.88 10.75 -13.74
N LYS A 449 -6.80 10.36 -14.42
CA LYS A 449 -5.41 10.71 -14.05
C LYS A 449 -5.10 12.21 -14.01
N ASN A 450 -5.93 13.05 -14.63
CA ASN A 450 -5.82 14.51 -14.69
C ASN A 450 -6.80 15.20 -13.72
N MET A 451 -7.45 14.46 -12.82
CA MET A 451 -8.51 14.94 -11.91
C MET A 451 -9.82 15.37 -12.62
N GLY A 452 -10.04 14.97 -13.87
CA GLY A 452 -11.34 15.10 -14.54
C GLY A 452 -12.35 14.13 -13.94
N ALA A 453 -13.52 14.60 -13.51
CA ALA A 453 -14.58 13.74 -13.00
C ALA A 453 -15.26 13.00 -14.19
N TYR A 454 -15.07 11.68 -14.26
CA TYR A 454 -15.52 10.83 -15.35
C TYR A 454 -16.91 10.22 -15.10
N TRP A 455 -17.23 9.91 -13.84
CA TRP A 455 -18.54 9.42 -13.40
C TRP A 455 -18.80 9.86 -11.96
N SER A 456 -20.06 10.09 -11.58
CA SER A 456 -20.42 10.35 -10.19
C SER A 456 -21.82 9.82 -9.82
N THR A 457 -22.08 9.66 -8.52
CA THR A 457 -23.40 9.28 -8.01
C THR A 457 -24.41 10.43 -7.96
N GLY A 458 -23.98 11.69 -8.11
CA GLY A 458 -24.86 12.86 -8.01
C GLY A 458 -25.45 13.07 -6.62
N THR A 459 -24.76 12.61 -5.57
CA THR A 459 -25.24 12.63 -4.18
C THR A 459 -24.64 13.74 -3.31
N TYR A 460 -23.99 14.73 -3.93
CA TYR A 460 -23.43 15.91 -3.24
C TYR A 460 -24.48 16.64 -2.39
N ASN A 461 -24.06 17.13 -1.23
CA ASN A 461 -24.85 17.84 -0.23
C ASN A 461 -26.10 17.09 0.27
N ARG A 462 -26.05 15.74 0.33
CA ARG A 462 -27.11 14.90 0.91
C ARG A 462 -26.62 14.22 2.19
N GLY A 463 -27.36 14.40 3.28
CA GLY A 463 -26.98 13.89 4.61
C GLY A 463 -25.95 14.77 5.30
N VAL A 464 -25.37 14.29 6.41
CA VAL A 464 -24.33 15.01 7.17
C VAL A 464 -23.05 14.18 7.27
N GLY A 465 -21.93 14.70 6.74
CA GLY A 465 -20.65 14.00 6.74
C GLY A 465 -20.10 13.69 8.14
N PRO A 466 -19.17 12.72 8.29
CA PRO A 466 -18.58 11.89 7.23
C PRO A 466 -19.54 10.89 6.57
N TYR A 467 -19.24 10.52 5.33
CA TYR A 467 -20.07 9.67 4.48
C TYR A 467 -19.35 8.38 4.08
N LYS A 468 -20.08 7.25 3.97
CA LYS A 468 -19.51 5.90 3.87
C LYS A 468 -20.19 5.01 2.82
N LEU A 469 -19.45 4.50 1.82
CA LEU A 469 -19.91 3.44 0.91
C LEU A 469 -19.75 2.06 1.55
N ASN A 470 -20.85 1.32 1.70
CA ASN A 470 -20.92 0.00 2.32
C ASN A 470 -21.37 -1.07 1.31
N MET A 471 -20.77 -2.28 1.34
CA MET A 471 -21.18 -3.45 0.53
C MET A 471 -21.76 -4.57 1.40
N ASP A 472 -22.88 -5.18 0.97
CA ASP A 472 -23.44 -6.39 1.59
C ASP A 472 -23.05 -7.70 0.86
N ASN A 473 -23.41 -8.85 1.45
CA ASN A 473 -23.16 -10.19 0.89
C ASN A 473 -23.92 -10.47 -0.44
N ASN A 474 -24.82 -9.58 -0.86
CA ASN A 474 -25.61 -9.71 -2.09
C ASN A 474 -25.09 -8.81 -3.23
N ALA A 475 -23.93 -8.16 -3.04
CA ALA A 475 -23.35 -7.15 -3.94
C ALA A 475 -24.09 -5.80 -3.96
N LYS A 476 -24.90 -5.49 -2.94
CA LYS A 476 -25.58 -4.20 -2.83
C LYS A 476 -24.64 -3.17 -2.21
N LEU A 477 -24.44 -2.05 -2.92
CA LEU A 477 -23.72 -0.90 -2.42
C LEU A 477 -24.69 0.19 -1.89
N THR A 478 -24.35 0.81 -0.76
CA THR A 478 -25.14 1.86 -0.09
C THR A 478 -24.26 2.99 0.42
N LEU A 479 -24.68 4.25 0.30
CA LEU A 479 -24.04 5.37 0.98
C LEU A 479 -24.77 5.67 2.30
N ARG A 480 -23.99 5.84 3.38
CA ARG A 480 -24.44 6.20 4.72
C ARG A 480 -23.81 7.51 5.17
N ASP A 481 -24.52 8.30 5.94
CA ASP A 481 -23.97 9.51 6.57
C ASP A 481 -23.51 9.23 8.01
N SER A 482 -23.07 10.27 8.72
CA SER A 482 -22.56 10.18 10.10
C SER A 482 -23.60 9.69 11.12
N THR A 483 -24.90 9.83 10.82
CA THR A 483 -26.00 9.31 11.64
C THR A 483 -26.28 7.82 11.37
N GLY A 484 -25.59 7.23 10.39
CA GLY A 484 -25.84 5.89 9.87
C GLY A 484 -26.99 5.82 8.84
N SER A 485 -27.64 6.96 8.55
CA SER A 485 -28.77 7.06 7.64
C SER A 485 -28.37 6.74 6.21
N VAL A 486 -29.11 5.83 5.57
CA VAL A 486 -28.91 5.48 4.15
C VAL A 486 -29.62 6.51 3.28
N PHE A 487 -28.87 7.45 2.72
CA PHE A 487 -29.41 8.55 1.89
C PHE A 487 -29.40 8.24 0.37
N THR A 488 -28.94 7.03 -0.01
CA THR A 488 -29.19 6.47 -1.35
C THR A 488 -29.39 4.97 -1.29
N TYR A 489 -30.39 4.47 -2.03
CA TYR A 489 -30.63 3.04 -2.20
C TYR A 489 -30.34 2.64 -3.63
N SER A 490 -29.57 1.56 -3.81
CA SER A 490 -29.32 0.95 -5.12
C SER A 490 -28.70 1.90 -6.13
N LEU A 491 -27.38 2.06 -6.05
CA LEU A 491 -26.62 2.53 -7.20
C LEU A 491 -26.62 1.48 -8.35
N PHE A 492 -26.85 0.19 -8.06
CA PHE A 492 -26.45 -0.92 -8.96
C PHE A 492 -27.38 -2.16 -9.05
N ASN A 493 -28.69 -2.08 -8.74
CA ASN A 493 -29.55 -3.29 -8.64
C ASN A 493 -29.83 -4.10 -9.94
N ASP A 494 -29.62 -3.55 -11.15
CA ASP A 494 -30.26 -4.08 -12.38
C ASP A 494 -29.37 -4.82 -13.39
N VAL A 495 -28.09 -5.09 -13.07
CA VAL A 495 -27.23 -5.90 -13.97
C VAL A 495 -27.24 -7.37 -13.53
N TYR A 496 -27.75 -8.25 -14.41
CA TYR A 496 -27.88 -9.72 -14.26
C TYR A 496 -29.10 -10.32 -13.50
N LYS A 497 -30.26 -9.65 -13.50
CA LYS A 497 -31.53 -10.42 -13.58
C LYS A 497 -31.71 -10.91 -15.02
N ARG A 498 -31.86 -12.24 -15.20
CA ARG A 498 -31.96 -12.91 -16.51
C ARG A 498 -33.13 -12.38 -17.37
N LYS A 499 -32.90 -11.40 -18.23
CA LYS A 499 -33.73 -11.11 -19.42
C LYS A 499 -32.86 -10.67 -20.61
N THR A 500 -32.37 -11.66 -21.34
CA THR A 500 -32.21 -11.69 -22.80
C THR A 500 -31.95 -10.37 -23.56
N VAL A 501 -30.91 -9.60 -23.21
CA VAL A 501 -30.37 -8.57 -24.11
C VAL A 501 -29.41 -9.26 -25.09
N ARG A 502 -29.81 -9.33 -26.37
CA ARG A 502 -29.03 -9.94 -27.45
C ARG A 502 -27.82 -9.06 -27.79
N SER A 503 -26.68 -9.32 -27.15
CA SER A 503 -25.28 -9.28 -27.66
C SER A 503 -24.77 -8.24 -28.69
N SER A 504 -25.53 -7.23 -29.15
CA SER A 504 -25.22 -6.44 -30.35
C SER A 504 -25.27 -4.92 -30.17
N MET A 505 -24.83 -4.42 -29.01
CA MET A 505 -24.35 -3.04 -28.87
C MET A 505 -23.43 -2.93 -27.64
N LYS A 506 -22.12 -3.07 -27.86
CA LYS A 506 -21.07 -2.82 -26.84
C LYS A 506 -20.31 -1.50 -27.08
N LEU A 507 -20.86 -0.63 -27.92
CA LEU A 507 -20.23 0.64 -28.29
C LEU A 507 -20.52 1.71 -27.22
N SER A 508 -19.44 2.15 -26.58
CA SER A 508 -19.36 3.30 -25.69
C SER A 508 -19.14 4.60 -26.51
N TRP A 509 -19.22 5.76 -25.85
CA TRP A 509 -18.77 7.02 -26.46
C TRP A 509 -17.25 7.03 -26.79
N CYS A 510 -16.48 6.05 -26.30
CA CYS A 510 -15.03 5.98 -26.47
C CYS A 510 -14.61 5.21 -27.72
N ASP A 511 -15.46 4.33 -28.26
CA ASP A 511 -15.24 3.65 -29.55
C ASP A 511 -15.29 4.64 -30.72
N LEU A 512 -15.81 5.86 -30.50
CA LEU A 512 -15.70 6.98 -31.42
C LEU A 512 -14.29 7.63 -31.43
N GLY A 513 -13.43 7.41 -30.43
CA GLY A 513 -12.01 7.77 -30.45
C GLY A 513 -11.50 8.65 -29.31
N LYS A 514 -10.31 9.25 -29.49
CA LYS A 514 -9.67 10.15 -28.51
C LYS A 514 -10.51 11.42 -28.26
N THR A 515 -10.36 12.01 -27.08
CA THR A 515 -11.23 13.05 -26.50
C THR A 515 -11.58 14.22 -27.43
N GLU A 516 -10.62 14.76 -28.17
CA GLU A 516 -10.85 15.88 -29.12
C GLU A 516 -11.79 15.51 -30.28
N ASN A 517 -11.95 14.23 -30.59
CA ASN A 517 -12.76 13.73 -31.71
C ASN A 517 -14.11 13.11 -31.26
N ARG A 518 -14.45 13.20 -29.96
CA ARG A 518 -15.71 12.64 -29.42
C ARG A 518 -16.90 13.55 -29.64
N TYR A 519 -16.76 14.85 -29.40
CA TYR A 519 -17.84 15.82 -29.59
C TYR A 519 -18.21 15.98 -31.08
N SER A 520 -17.23 16.01 -31.97
CA SER A 520 -17.41 16.03 -33.43
C SER A 520 -18.16 14.79 -33.95
N LYS A 521 -17.81 13.59 -33.45
CA LYS A 521 -18.51 12.34 -33.83
C LYS A 521 -19.85 12.14 -33.13
N ALA A 522 -20.04 12.65 -31.91
CA ALA A 522 -21.37 12.69 -31.31
C ALA A 522 -22.33 13.56 -32.16
N GLN A 523 -21.82 14.65 -32.76
CA GLN A 523 -22.57 15.50 -33.70
C GLN A 523 -22.84 14.88 -35.08
N SER A 524 -22.31 13.67 -35.40
CA SER A 524 -22.72 12.96 -36.62
C SER A 524 -24.05 12.21 -36.47
N PHE A 525 -24.56 12.04 -35.24
CA PHE A 525 -25.87 11.46 -34.99
C PHE A 525 -26.99 12.50 -35.22
N PRO A 526 -28.01 12.22 -36.04
CA PRO A 526 -29.10 13.16 -36.31
C PRO A 526 -29.77 13.69 -35.04
N GLY A 527 -29.82 15.02 -34.90
CA GLY A 527 -30.38 15.70 -33.72
C GLY A 527 -29.33 16.13 -32.68
N ILE A 528 -28.13 15.54 -32.69
CA ILE A 528 -27.00 16.03 -31.88
C ILE A 528 -26.24 17.08 -32.70
N ASN A 529 -25.91 18.22 -32.08
CA ASN A 529 -25.25 19.35 -32.73
C ASN A 529 -24.40 20.13 -31.70
N SER A 530 -23.70 21.17 -32.16
CA SER A 530 -22.78 21.95 -31.34
C SER A 530 -23.40 22.64 -30.11
N THR A 531 -24.72 22.88 -30.08
CA THR A 531 -25.38 23.54 -28.94
C THR A 531 -25.92 22.56 -27.90
N ASN A 532 -26.21 21.30 -28.26
CA ASN A 532 -26.78 20.30 -27.33
C ASN A 532 -25.85 19.12 -27.01
N VAL A 533 -24.75 18.91 -27.75
CA VAL A 533 -23.84 17.77 -27.53
C VAL A 533 -23.32 17.68 -26.08
N GLY A 534 -23.01 18.82 -25.45
CA GLY A 534 -22.54 18.85 -24.06
C GLY A 534 -23.58 18.32 -23.08
N GLU A 535 -24.86 18.65 -23.30
CA GLU A 535 -25.96 18.20 -22.46
C GLU A 535 -26.28 16.70 -22.68
N VAL A 536 -26.20 16.21 -23.91
CA VAL A 536 -26.36 14.78 -24.22
C VAL A 536 -25.26 13.95 -23.57
N MET A 537 -24.00 14.36 -23.76
CA MET A 537 -22.83 13.66 -23.20
C MET A 537 -22.80 13.71 -21.66
N ALA A 538 -23.39 14.75 -21.05
CA ALA A 538 -23.52 14.86 -19.59
C ALA A 538 -24.69 14.04 -19.01
N LYS A 539 -25.75 13.78 -19.78
CA LYS A 539 -26.98 13.10 -19.31
C LYS A 539 -27.13 11.65 -19.77
N VAL A 540 -26.28 11.15 -20.67
CA VAL A 540 -26.36 9.80 -21.22
C VAL A 540 -24.98 9.16 -21.31
N HIS A 541 -24.78 8.04 -20.61
CA HIS A 541 -23.46 7.47 -20.33
C HIS A 541 -22.85 6.70 -21.51
N ASN A 542 -23.65 6.21 -22.46
CA ASN A 542 -23.18 5.53 -23.68
C ASN A 542 -24.28 5.44 -24.77
N LEU A 543 -23.90 5.01 -25.98
CA LEU A 543 -24.81 4.84 -27.12
C LEU A 543 -25.90 3.77 -26.90
N ALA A 544 -25.63 2.74 -26.09
CA ALA A 544 -26.64 1.72 -25.76
C ALA A 544 -27.74 2.31 -24.84
N GLU A 545 -27.38 3.14 -23.85
CA GLU A 545 -28.36 3.89 -23.07
C GLU A 545 -29.13 4.88 -23.94
N LEU A 546 -28.43 5.62 -24.81
CA LEU A 546 -29.05 6.56 -25.74
C LEU A 546 -30.11 5.88 -26.61
N SER A 547 -29.78 4.74 -27.23
CA SER A 547 -30.70 3.99 -28.09
C SER A 547 -31.91 3.37 -27.36
N THR A 548 -31.87 3.27 -26.02
CA THR A 548 -33.00 2.77 -25.21
C THR A 548 -33.89 3.86 -24.62
N LEU A 549 -33.58 5.14 -24.84
CA LEU A 549 -34.46 6.24 -24.44
C LEU A 549 -35.76 6.24 -25.26
N SER A 550 -36.90 6.32 -24.57
CA SER A 550 -38.18 6.56 -25.22
C SER A 550 -38.23 7.95 -25.87
N LEU A 551 -39.08 8.11 -26.89
CA LEU A 551 -39.26 9.37 -27.60
C LEU A 551 -39.48 10.58 -26.67
N ASP A 552 -40.32 10.44 -25.64
CA ASP A 552 -40.56 11.50 -24.64
C ASP A 552 -39.28 11.90 -23.89
N LYS A 553 -38.43 10.93 -23.52
CA LYS A 553 -37.13 11.22 -22.89
C LYS A 553 -36.15 11.89 -23.84
N MET A 554 -36.09 11.45 -25.11
CA MET A 554 -35.25 12.11 -26.12
C MET A 554 -35.72 13.54 -26.42
N VAL A 555 -37.03 13.76 -26.55
CA VAL A 555 -37.62 15.09 -26.76
C VAL A 555 -37.33 16.03 -25.58
N LYS A 556 -37.36 15.53 -24.34
CA LYS A 556 -36.98 16.29 -23.13
C LYS A 556 -35.47 16.58 -23.06
N LEU A 557 -34.63 15.72 -23.62
CA LEU A 557 -33.17 15.87 -23.63
C LEU A 557 -32.67 16.83 -24.72
N LEU A 558 -33.30 16.81 -25.90
CA LEU A 558 -32.78 17.45 -27.12
C LEU A 558 -33.65 18.58 -27.67
N GLY A 559 -34.86 18.75 -27.13
CA GLY A 559 -35.95 19.50 -27.74
C GLY A 559 -36.65 18.70 -28.85
N LYS A 560 -37.94 19.00 -29.08
CA LYS A 560 -38.85 18.19 -29.92
C LYS A 560 -38.24 17.73 -31.26
N LYS A 561 -37.81 18.68 -32.10
CA LYS A 561 -37.27 18.41 -33.44
C LYS A 561 -36.04 17.48 -33.43
N ASN A 562 -35.12 17.69 -32.48
CA ASN A 562 -33.87 16.95 -32.39
C ASN A 562 -34.08 15.57 -31.74
N GLY A 563 -34.94 15.49 -30.73
CA GLY A 563 -35.30 14.24 -30.06
C GLY A 563 -36.09 13.30 -30.97
N GLU A 564 -37.01 13.82 -31.78
CA GLU A 564 -37.70 13.07 -32.83
C GLU A 564 -36.72 12.55 -33.90
N ALA A 565 -35.77 13.37 -34.34
CA ALA A 565 -34.76 12.97 -35.32
C ALA A 565 -33.83 11.86 -34.80
N LEU A 566 -33.32 11.97 -33.57
CA LEU A 566 -32.45 10.95 -32.97
C LEU A 566 -33.21 9.65 -32.68
N HIS A 567 -34.43 9.76 -32.16
CA HIS A 567 -35.27 8.60 -31.87
C HIS A 567 -35.62 7.83 -33.14
N HIS A 568 -35.91 8.55 -34.23
CA HIS A 568 -36.14 7.92 -35.54
C HIS A 568 -34.86 7.24 -36.05
N PHE A 569 -33.70 7.91 -36.00
CA PHE A 569 -32.43 7.33 -36.42
C PHE A 569 -32.08 6.04 -35.68
N MET A 570 -32.22 6.02 -34.35
CA MET A 570 -31.88 4.87 -33.51
C MET A 570 -32.84 3.67 -33.68
N ASN A 571 -34.09 3.91 -34.10
CA ASN A 571 -35.14 2.88 -34.19
C ASN A 571 -35.53 2.48 -35.62
N HIS A 572 -34.96 3.11 -36.66
CA HIS A 572 -35.19 2.78 -38.08
C HIS A 572 -33.87 2.50 -38.82
N LYS A 573 -33.91 2.35 -40.16
CA LYS A 573 -32.83 1.82 -41.02
C LYS A 573 -31.41 2.39 -40.80
N GLY A 574 -31.26 3.61 -40.30
CA GLY A 574 -29.95 4.25 -40.08
C GLY A 574 -29.00 3.46 -39.16
N ARG A 575 -29.54 2.60 -38.29
CA ARG A 575 -28.73 1.68 -37.47
C ARG A 575 -27.86 0.72 -38.30
N VAL A 576 -28.40 0.15 -39.38
CA VAL A 576 -27.70 -0.86 -40.20
C VAL A 576 -26.62 -0.21 -41.07
N GLU A 577 -26.88 1.00 -41.57
CA GLU A 577 -25.92 1.76 -42.36
C GLU A 577 -24.73 2.28 -41.53
N PHE A 578 -24.95 2.57 -40.23
CA PHE A 578 -23.89 2.96 -39.30
C PHE A 578 -23.05 1.77 -38.80
N GLU A 579 -23.68 0.62 -38.53
CA GLU A 579 -22.96 -0.61 -38.15
C GLU A 579 -21.98 -1.05 -39.26
N ASN A 580 -22.37 -0.93 -40.54
CA ASN A 580 -21.51 -1.21 -41.72
C ASN A 580 -20.41 -0.16 -42.01
N ALA A 581 -20.35 0.95 -41.27
CA ALA A 581 -19.37 2.03 -41.47
C ALA A 581 -18.34 2.15 -40.33
N VAL A 582 -18.39 1.23 -39.37
CA VAL A 582 -17.54 1.18 -38.17
C VAL A 582 -16.67 -0.10 -38.11
N GLU A 583 -17.00 -1.13 -38.90
CA GLU A 583 -16.05 -2.17 -39.34
C GLU A 583 -15.13 -1.66 -40.46
#